data_AF-A0A4S1DQW6-F1
#
_entry.id   AF-A0A4S1DQW6-F1
#
_cell.length_a   1.000
_cell.length_b   1.000
_cell.length_c   1.000
_cell.angle_alpha   90.00
_cell.angle_beta   90.00
_cell.angle_gamma   90.00
#
_symmetry.space_group_name_H-M   'P 1'
#
loop_
_entity.id
_entity.type
_entity.pdbx_description
1 polymer ?
#
loop_
_entity_poly.entity_id
_entity_poly.type
_entity_poly.pdbx_seq_one_letter_code
_entity_poly.pdbx_strand_id
1 'polypeptide(L)'
;MINRFLKKKPKQLSKVEYWKKREFFELVEDLHKAEKILAEFKGEYSNRFDSAQDFRSHLVDFIDDIEFGNQTDLSELWIWFAPTCDWDDFGITGVEIGNRIFERVDSWKKHNSN
;
A
#
# COMPACT_ATOMS: atom_id res chain seq x y z
N MET A 1 -37.86 -13.33 -36.91
CA MET A 1 -36.93 -14.01 -35.96
C MET A 1 -35.96 -12.97 -35.43
N ILE A 2 -36.03 -12.62 -34.15
CA ILE A 2 -35.11 -11.65 -33.55
C ILE A 2 -34.01 -12.44 -32.84
N ASN A 3 -32.81 -12.48 -33.44
CA ASN A 3 -31.63 -13.07 -32.83
C ASN A 3 -31.19 -12.15 -31.67
N ARG A 4 -31.60 -12.49 -30.46
CA ARG A 4 -31.21 -11.78 -29.24
C ARG A 4 -29.76 -12.18 -28.93
N PHE A 5 -28.80 -11.36 -29.37
CA PHE A 5 -27.41 -11.48 -28.96
C PHE A 5 -27.33 -11.35 -27.43
N LEU A 6 -27.22 -12.48 -26.73
CA LEU A 6 -26.87 -12.52 -25.32
C LEU A 6 -25.43 -12.02 -25.20
N LYS A 7 -25.23 -10.71 -24.98
CA LYS A 7 -23.94 -10.18 -24.55
C LYS A 7 -23.58 -10.89 -23.24
N LYS A 8 -22.57 -11.76 -23.26
CA LYS A 8 -22.03 -12.38 -22.04
C LYS A 8 -21.67 -11.24 -21.07
N LYS A 9 -22.26 -11.26 -19.88
CA LYS A 9 -21.87 -10.32 -18.82
C LYS A 9 -20.35 -10.44 -18.60
N PRO A 10 -19.61 -9.33 -18.47
CA PRO A 10 -18.20 -9.41 -18.15
C PRO A 10 -18.04 -10.21 -16.86
N LYS A 11 -17.09 -11.15 -16.87
CA LYS A 11 -16.82 -12.02 -15.72
C LYS A 11 -16.34 -11.13 -14.56
N GLN A 12 -17.17 -10.98 -13.51
CA GLN A 12 -16.75 -10.31 -12.28
C GLN A 12 -15.63 -11.13 -11.64
N LEU A 13 -14.54 -10.46 -11.27
CA LEU A 13 -13.45 -11.07 -10.53
C LEU A 13 -13.90 -11.33 -9.09
N SER A 14 -13.50 -12.45 -8.50
CA SER A 14 -13.59 -12.64 -7.06
C SER A 14 -12.65 -11.65 -6.33
N LYS A 15 -12.90 -11.42 -5.03
CA LYS A 15 -12.08 -10.52 -4.21
C LYS A 15 -10.59 -10.89 -4.27
N VAL A 16 -10.26 -12.18 -4.17
CA VAL A 16 -8.88 -12.69 -4.22
C VAL A 16 -8.26 -12.51 -5.61
N GLU A 17 -9.01 -12.77 -6.69
CA GLU A 17 -8.52 -12.52 -8.05
C GLU A 17 -8.29 -11.04 -8.31
N TYR A 18 -9.16 -10.17 -7.78
CA TYR A 18 -8.99 -8.72 -7.85
C TYR A 18 -7.72 -8.29 -7.11
N TRP A 19 -7.52 -8.77 -5.87
CA TRP A 19 -6.32 -8.49 -5.07
C TRP A 19 -5.04 -8.96 -5.74
N LYS A 20 -5.03 -10.20 -6.27
CA LYS A 20 -3.88 -10.74 -7.00
C LYS A 20 -3.58 -9.96 -8.27
N LYS A 21 -4.61 -9.57 -9.03
CA LYS A 21 -4.45 -8.76 -10.25
C LYS A 21 -3.82 -7.39 -9.96
N ARG A 22 -3.98 -6.90 -8.73
CA ARG A 22 -3.49 -5.59 -8.28
C ARG A 22 -2.25 -5.69 -7.41
N GLU A 23 -1.63 -6.87 -7.37
CA GLU A 23 -0.39 -7.09 -6.65
C GLU A 23 -0.48 -6.71 -5.17
N PHE A 24 -1.65 -7.01 -4.56
CA PHE A 24 -1.91 -6.70 -3.15
C PHE A 24 -0.92 -7.39 -2.22
N PHE A 25 -0.63 -8.67 -2.49
CA PHE A 25 0.24 -9.47 -1.64
C PHE A 25 1.68 -8.97 -1.73
N GLU A 26 2.10 -8.56 -2.92
CA GLU A 26 3.38 -7.94 -3.17
C GLU A 26 3.50 -6.57 -2.48
N LEU A 27 2.41 -5.79 -2.41
CA LEU A 27 2.35 -4.59 -1.59
C LEU A 27 2.56 -4.91 -0.11
N VAL A 28 1.82 -5.89 0.44
CA VAL A 28 1.97 -6.31 1.84
C VAL A 28 3.39 -6.80 2.14
N GLU A 29 3.99 -7.58 1.25
CA GLU A 29 5.39 -8.00 1.36
C GLU A 29 6.36 -6.82 1.38
N ASP A 30 6.12 -5.80 0.56
CA ASP A 30 6.97 -4.61 0.50
C ASP A 30 6.79 -3.75 1.78
N LEU A 31 5.58 -3.67 2.34
CA LEU A 31 5.33 -3.01 3.64
C LEU A 31 6.06 -3.70 4.80
N HIS A 32 6.04 -5.04 4.86
CA HIS A 32 6.83 -5.79 5.85
C HIS A 32 8.34 -5.58 5.72
N LYS A 33 8.84 -5.37 4.50
CA LYS A 33 10.26 -5.02 4.31
C LYS A 33 10.54 -3.58 4.77
N ALA A 34 9.63 -2.64 4.53
CA ALA A 34 9.75 -1.27 5.04
C ALA A 34 9.75 -1.25 6.58
N GLU A 35 8.90 -2.04 7.23
CA GLU A 35 8.86 -2.24 8.68
C GLU A 35 10.21 -2.72 9.24
N LYS A 36 10.82 -3.72 8.60
CA LYS A 36 12.16 -4.22 8.98
C LYS A 36 13.23 -3.16 8.85
N ILE A 37 13.19 -2.37 7.78
CA ILE A 37 14.16 -1.28 7.60
C ILE A 37 13.98 -0.26 8.73
N LEU A 38 12.76 0.20 9.01
CA LEU A 38 12.50 1.14 10.11
C LEU A 38 12.95 0.60 11.48
N ALA A 39 12.92 -0.72 11.69
CA ALA A 39 13.38 -1.35 12.93
C ALA A 39 14.89 -1.17 13.18
N GLU A 40 15.68 -0.97 12.12
CA GLU A 40 17.13 -0.77 12.20
C GLU A 40 17.50 0.70 12.48
N PHE A 41 16.60 1.66 12.24
CA PHE A 41 16.85 3.09 12.43
C PHE A 41 16.52 3.56 13.85
N LYS A 42 17.25 4.58 14.32
CA LYS A 42 17.05 5.20 15.64
C LYS A 42 17.06 6.72 15.56
N GLY A 43 15.98 7.35 15.98
CA GLY A 43 15.96 8.77 16.35
C GLY A 43 15.85 9.79 15.22
N GLU A 44 15.59 9.37 13.98
CA GLU A 44 15.18 10.28 12.92
C GLU A 44 13.68 10.56 13.01
N TYR A 45 13.24 11.74 12.55
CA TYR A 45 11.86 12.24 12.65
C TYR A 45 11.37 12.71 11.28
N SER A 46 10.06 12.65 11.05
CA SER A 46 9.41 13.26 9.88
C SER A 46 8.45 14.37 10.31
N ASN A 47 7.80 15.02 9.35
CA ASN A 47 6.78 16.02 9.66
C ASN A 47 5.56 15.45 10.40
N ARG A 48 5.27 14.15 10.30
CA ARG A 48 4.11 13.50 10.93
C ARG A 48 4.46 12.59 12.10
N PHE A 49 5.70 12.14 12.19
CA PHE A 49 6.12 11.15 13.18
C PHE A 49 7.31 11.67 13.97
N ASP A 50 7.21 11.55 15.29
CA ASP A 50 8.24 12.04 16.22
C ASP A 50 9.51 11.18 16.19
N SER A 51 9.41 9.96 15.64
CA SER A 51 10.56 9.08 15.43
C SER A 51 10.31 7.99 14.38
N ALA A 52 11.37 7.36 13.88
CA ALA A 52 11.28 6.14 13.07
C ALA A 52 10.55 5.00 13.81
N GLN A 53 10.67 4.93 15.14
CA GLN A 53 9.93 3.96 15.97
C GLN A 53 8.43 4.24 16.01
N ASP A 54 8.07 5.52 16.07
CA ASP A 54 6.68 5.98 16.04
C ASP A 54 6.06 5.62 14.69
N PHE A 55 6.72 5.99 13.59
CA PHE A 55 6.28 5.61 12.25
C PHE A 55 6.17 4.08 12.08
N ARG A 56 7.16 3.32 12.55
CA ARG A 56 7.11 1.85 12.50
C ARG A 56 5.88 1.29 13.22
N SER A 57 5.52 1.85 14.37
CA SER A 57 4.36 1.38 15.14
C SER A 57 3.07 1.60 14.36
N HIS A 58 2.91 2.79 13.78
CA HIS A 58 1.78 3.09 12.88
C HIS A 58 1.76 2.20 11.64
N LEU A 59 2.92 1.89 11.05
CA LEU A 59 3.01 1.01 9.90
C LEU A 59 2.62 -0.43 10.23
N VAL A 60 3.03 -0.95 11.39
CA VAL A 60 2.67 -2.31 11.86
C VAL A 60 1.16 -2.43 12.07
N ASP A 61 0.55 -1.48 12.78
CA ASP A 61 -0.89 -1.47 13.01
C ASP A 61 -1.66 -1.45 11.67
N PHE A 62 -1.16 -0.66 10.71
CA PHE A 62 -1.76 -0.56 9.38
C PHE A 62 -1.67 -1.88 8.59
N ILE A 63 -0.52 -2.56 8.65
CA ILE A 63 -0.33 -3.87 8.02
C ILE A 63 -1.29 -4.90 8.61
N ASP A 64 -1.39 -4.97 9.94
CA ASP A 64 -2.28 -5.89 10.64
C ASP A 64 -3.75 -5.66 10.22
N ASP A 65 -4.19 -4.40 10.20
CA ASP A 65 -5.57 -4.07 9.80
C ASP A 65 -5.88 -4.47 8.34
N ILE A 66 -4.89 -4.41 7.45
CA ILE A 66 -5.04 -4.86 6.07
C ILE A 66 -5.11 -6.37 5.97
N GLU A 67 -4.22 -7.09 6.68
CA GLU A 67 -4.12 -8.55 6.64
C GLU A 67 -5.34 -9.24 7.24
N PHE A 68 -5.87 -8.69 8.35
CA PHE A 68 -7.11 -9.17 8.96
C PHE A 68 -8.38 -8.67 8.23
N GLY A 69 -8.22 -7.77 7.25
CA GLY A 69 -9.31 -7.23 6.46
C GLY A 69 -10.20 -6.24 7.22
N ASN A 70 -9.68 -5.64 8.28
CA ASN A 70 -10.31 -4.55 9.03
C ASN A 70 -10.34 -3.26 8.23
N GLN A 71 -9.34 -3.05 7.35
CA GLN A 71 -9.29 -1.92 6.43
C GLN A 71 -8.86 -2.32 5.01
N THR A 72 -9.36 -1.57 4.02
CA THR A 72 -8.90 -1.69 2.61
C THR A 72 -8.64 -0.33 1.97
N ASP A 73 -8.73 0.75 2.75
CA ASP A 73 -8.36 2.09 2.29
C ASP A 73 -6.84 2.23 2.41
N LEU A 74 -6.17 2.48 1.29
CA LEU A 74 -4.71 2.62 1.22
C LEU A 74 -4.28 4.10 1.20
N SER A 75 -5.20 5.02 1.49
CA SER A 75 -4.94 6.46 1.39
C SER A 75 -3.82 6.94 2.32
N GLU A 76 -3.68 6.37 3.51
CA GLU A 76 -2.57 6.72 4.42
C GLU A 76 -1.21 6.29 3.86
N LEU A 77 -1.10 5.07 3.32
CA LEU A 77 0.13 4.64 2.65
C LEU A 77 0.52 5.55 1.48
N TRP A 78 -0.48 6.05 0.75
CA TRP A 78 -0.21 6.99 -0.34
C TRP A 78 0.46 8.27 0.16
N ILE A 79 0.06 8.75 1.36
CA ILE A 79 0.65 9.93 1.99
C ILE A 79 2.05 9.62 2.52
N TRP A 80 2.22 8.52 3.25
CA TRP A 80 3.50 8.19 3.89
C TRP A 80 4.62 7.89 2.90
N PHE A 81 4.28 7.26 1.77
CA PHE A 81 5.26 6.82 0.78
C PHE A 81 5.32 7.70 -0.47
N ALA A 82 4.53 8.78 -0.55
CA ALA A 82 4.67 9.73 -1.65
C ALA A 82 6.11 10.28 -1.73
N PRO A 83 6.60 10.62 -2.93
CA PRO A 83 7.93 11.21 -3.07
C PRO A 83 8.08 12.44 -2.16
N THR A 84 9.25 12.61 -1.54
CA THR A 84 9.57 13.74 -0.64
C THR A 84 8.65 13.84 0.59
N CYS A 85 8.03 12.74 1.01
CA CYS A 85 7.15 12.69 2.19
C CYS A 85 7.80 11.90 3.34
N ASP A 86 6.98 11.40 4.27
CA ASP A 86 7.45 10.84 5.54
C ASP A 86 8.56 9.78 5.37
N TRP A 87 8.42 8.86 4.43
CA TRP A 87 9.46 7.85 4.16
C TRP A 87 10.82 8.45 3.73
N ASP A 88 10.80 9.52 2.94
CA ASP A 88 12.01 10.17 2.41
C ASP A 88 12.70 11.03 3.49
N ASP A 89 11.92 11.62 4.40
CA ASP A 89 12.42 12.41 5.54
C ASP A 89 13.35 11.60 6.47
N PHE A 90 13.17 10.28 6.54
CA PHE A 90 13.99 9.38 7.36
C PHE A 90 15.32 8.95 6.69
N GLY A 91 15.69 9.52 5.55
CA GLY A 91 17.01 9.30 4.91
C GLY A 91 17.33 7.82 4.63
N ILE A 92 16.30 6.98 4.51
CA ILE A 92 16.42 5.53 4.67
C ILE A 92 17.16 4.90 3.49
N THR A 93 17.97 3.86 3.74
CA THR A 93 18.57 2.96 2.73
C THR A 93 17.54 2.05 2.03
N GLY A 94 16.40 2.62 1.66
CA GLY A 94 15.20 1.94 1.18
C GLY A 94 14.34 2.81 0.26
N VAL A 95 14.93 3.83 -0.39
CA VAL A 95 14.24 4.67 -1.38
C VAL A 95 13.57 3.80 -2.46
N GLU A 96 14.22 2.74 -2.92
CA GLU A 96 13.64 1.80 -3.88
C GLU A 96 12.37 1.12 -3.35
N ILE A 97 12.34 0.76 -2.06
CA ILE A 97 11.16 0.11 -1.51
C ILE A 97 10.02 1.10 -1.28
N GLY A 98 10.33 2.31 -0.83
CA GLY A 98 9.33 3.37 -0.69
C GLY A 98 8.67 3.71 -2.03
N ASN A 99 9.47 3.87 -3.08
CA ASN A 99 8.98 4.11 -4.44
C ASN A 99 8.09 2.96 -4.94
N ARG A 100 8.49 1.70 -4.72
CA ARG A 100 7.69 0.54 -5.12
C ARG A 100 6.35 0.48 -4.38
N ILE A 101 6.33 0.77 -3.08
CA ILE A 101 5.11 0.85 -2.28
C ILE A 101 4.20 1.95 -2.84
N PHE A 102 4.75 3.13 -3.08
CA PHE A 102 4.00 4.25 -3.65
C PHE A 102 3.38 3.93 -5.00
N GLU A 103 4.15 3.37 -5.94
CA GLU A 103 3.66 3.01 -7.27
C GLU A 103 2.49 2.02 -7.20
N ARG A 104 2.59 1.01 -6.31
CA ARG A 104 1.51 0.05 -6.09
C ARG A 104 0.28 0.76 -5.51
N VAL A 105 0.42 1.54 -4.45
CA VAL A 105 -0.70 2.23 -3.79
C VAL A 105 -1.36 3.26 -4.72
N ASP A 106 -0.58 4.01 -5.49
CA ASP A 106 -1.08 4.97 -6.47
C ASP A 106 -1.89 4.28 -7.59
N SER A 107 -1.40 3.14 -8.08
CA SER A 107 -2.16 2.28 -9.00
C SER A 107 -3.48 1.84 -8.37
N TRP A 108 -3.48 1.40 -7.11
CA TRP A 108 -4.71 1.03 -6.39
C TRP A 108 -5.72 2.16 -6.32
N LYS A 109 -5.28 3.36 -5.93
CA LYS A 109 -6.14 4.55 -5.80
C LYS A 109 -6.78 4.94 -7.12
N LYS A 110 -5.99 5.01 -8.20
CA LYS A 110 -6.48 5.34 -9.56
C LYS A 110 -7.58 4.38 -10.05
N HIS A 111 -7.60 3.14 -9.57
CA HIS A 111 -8.60 2.16 -9.97
C HIS A 111 -9.83 2.11 -9.06
N ASN A 112 -9.76 2.62 -7.83
CA ASN A 112 -10.88 2.67 -6.89
C ASN A 112 -11.61 4.02 -6.88
N SER A 113 -11.01 5.07 -7.46
CA SER A 113 -11.63 6.39 -7.63
C SER A 113 -12.56 6.51 -8.87
N ASN A 114 -12.94 5.39 -9.50
CA ASN A 114 -13.79 5.33 -10.71
C ASN A 114 -15.12 4.62 -10.46
#